data_AF-A0A2N2G4C1-F1
#
_entry.id   AF-A0A2N2G4C1-F1
#
_cell.length_a   1.000
_cell.length_b   1.000
_cell.length_c   1.000
_cell.angle_alpha   90.00
_cell.angle_beta   90.00
_cell.angle_gamma   90.00
#
_symmetry.space_group_name_H-M   'P 1'
#
loop_
_entity.id
_entity.type
_entity.pdbx_description
1 polymer ?
#
loop_
_entity_poly.entity_id
_entity_poly.type
_entity_poly.pdbx_seq_one_letter_code
_entity_poly.pdbx_strand_id
1 'polypeptide(L)'
;LQSCSIYFSYLLKIILKDMGSSLWLKWPNDFYVDNKKIGGTITTVSKDLIYCGIGINIQNVNEDFGKLDIKVNIDNMLKNYFCKLEKKIFWKQIFSDFKIEFQYSKKFQTTIDNQKISLENVMLNEDGSIQVNNKKVFSLR
;
A
#
# COMPACT_ATOMS: atom_id res chain seq x y z
N LEU A 1 -1.17 12.96 7.24
CA LEU A 1 -2.34 12.74 6.35
C LEU A 1 -1.95 12.41 4.92
N GLN A 2 -0.95 13.05 4.32
CA GLN A 2 -0.60 12.86 2.90
C GLN A 2 -0.19 11.42 2.50
N SER A 3 0.13 10.56 3.48
CA SER A 3 0.50 9.15 3.28
C SER A 3 -0.51 8.18 3.91
N CYS A 4 -1.76 8.61 4.06
CA CYS A 4 -2.82 7.76 4.64
C CYS A 4 -3.01 6.46 3.87
N SER A 5 -2.87 6.46 2.54
CA SER A 5 -2.95 5.25 1.72
C SER A 5 -1.93 4.18 2.12
N ILE A 6 -0.69 4.57 2.46
CA ILE A 6 0.32 3.63 3.01
C ILE A 6 -0.22 2.97 4.28
N TYR A 7 -0.74 3.77 5.21
CA TYR A 7 -1.23 3.28 6.50
C TYR A 7 -2.36 2.27 6.33
N PHE A 8 -3.41 2.64 5.59
CA PHE A 8 -4.58 1.80 5.39
C PHE A 8 -4.26 0.53 4.59
N SER A 9 -3.39 0.64 3.58
CA SER A 9 -2.88 -0.53 2.85
C SER A 9 -2.11 -1.47 3.76
N TYR A 10 -1.23 -0.93 4.62
CA TYR A 10 -0.37 -1.76 5.47
C TYR A 10 -1.17 -2.55 6.50
N LEU A 11 -2.24 -1.96 7.04
CA LEU A 11 -3.14 -2.68 7.96
C LEU A 11 -3.78 -3.90 7.29
N LEU A 12 -4.27 -3.76 6.05
CA LEU A 12 -4.85 -4.87 5.30
C LEU A 12 -3.78 -5.92 4.98
N LYS A 13 -2.59 -5.47 4.59
CA LYS A 13 -1.44 -6.33 4.33
C LYS A 13 -1.07 -7.17 5.55
N ILE A 14 -1.06 -6.61 6.76
CA ILE A 14 -0.78 -7.38 7.98
C ILE A 14 -1.80 -8.52 8.13
N ILE A 15 -3.09 -8.24 7.94
CA ILE A 15 -4.14 -9.27 8.09
C ILE A 15 -4.00 -10.36 7.03
N LEU A 16 -3.78 -9.98 5.77
CA LEU A 16 -3.60 -10.95 4.69
C LEU A 16 -2.34 -11.79 4.89
N LYS A 17 -1.26 -11.19 5.39
CA LYS A 17 -0.04 -11.91 5.77
C LYS A 17 -0.29 -12.88 6.93
N ASP A 18 -1.03 -12.47 7.96
CA ASP A 18 -1.42 -13.33 9.09
C ASP A 18 -2.30 -14.51 8.61
N MET A 19 -3.00 -14.35 7.48
CA MET A 19 -3.76 -15.41 6.79
C MET A 19 -2.93 -16.25 5.81
N GLY A 20 -1.62 -16.00 5.69
CA GLY A 20 -0.68 -16.79 4.88
C GLY A 20 -0.36 -16.21 3.50
N SER A 21 -0.81 -14.99 3.18
CA SER A 21 -0.46 -14.33 1.92
C SER A 21 0.99 -13.85 1.90
N SER A 22 1.64 -13.96 0.74
CA SER A 22 2.94 -13.36 0.43
C SER A 22 2.86 -11.88 0.00
N LEU A 23 1.65 -11.29 0.06
CA LEU A 23 1.38 -9.93 -0.39
C LEU A 23 2.28 -8.89 0.30
N TRP A 24 2.81 -7.98 -0.51
CA TRP A 24 3.65 -6.85 -0.09
C TRP A 24 3.17 -5.54 -0.74
N LEU A 25 3.64 -4.40 -0.23
CA LEU A 25 3.28 -3.09 -0.77
C LEU A 25 4.40 -2.49 -1.62
N LYS A 26 4.08 -2.23 -2.89
CA LYS A 26 4.88 -1.32 -3.71
C LYS A 26 4.48 0.11 -3.40
N TRP A 27 5.46 0.96 -3.12
CA TRP A 27 5.21 2.38 -2.88
C TRP A 27 4.41 3.02 -4.04
N PRO A 28 3.43 3.86 -3.76
CA PRO A 28 3.00 4.25 -2.40
C PRO A 28 1.97 3.31 -1.77
N ASN A 29 1.16 2.60 -2.55
CA ASN A 29 -0.09 2.03 -2.05
C ASN A 29 -0.60 0.86 -2.90
N ASP A 30 0.25 0.31 -3.76
CA ASP A 30 -0.14 -0.77 -4.66
C ASP A 30 0.15 -2.12 -3.99
N PHE A 31 -0.85 -3.01 -3.97
CA PHE A 31 -0.69 -4.37 -3.46
C PHE A 31 -0.05 -5.26 -4.54
N TYR A 32 0.98 -5.99 -4.17
CA TYR A 32 1.70 -6.90 -5.06
C TYR A 32 1.78 -8.30 -4.46
N VAL A 33 1.71 -9.31 -5.34
CA VAL A 33 2.15 -10.68 -5.11
C VAL A 33 3.19 -10.96 -6.18
N ASP A 34 4.34 -11.50 -5.77
CA ASP A 34 5.52 -11.58 -6.62
C ASP A 34 5.81 -10.21 -7.27
N ASN A 35 5.87 -10.16 -8.60
CA ASN A 35 6.11 -8.94 -9.38
C ASN A 35 4.83 -8.38 -10.02
N LYS A 36 3.63 -8.91 -9.69
CA LYS A 36 2.37 -8.48 -10.28
C LYS A 36 1.53 -7.66 -9.31
N LYS A 37 1.00 -6.54 -9.81
CA LYS A 37 0.02 -5.75 -9.09
C LYS A 37 -1.29 -6.53 -9.00
N ILE A 38 -1.86 -6.58 -7.80
CA ILE A 38 -3.13 -7.26 -7.52
C ILE A 38 -4.21 -6.31 -7.01
N GLY A 39 -3.87 -5.03 -6.77
CA GLY A 39 -4.80 -4.07 -6.19
C GLY A 39 -4.15 -2.75 -5.83
N GLY A 40 -4.90 -1.87 -5.19
CA GLY A 40 -4.39 -0.65 -4.59
C GLY A 40 -5.39 0.06 -3.69
N THR A 41 -4.91 1.11 -3.02
CA THR A 41 -5.71 1.95 -2.12
C THR A 41 -5.76 3.38 -2.63
N ILE A 42 -6.93 4.02 -2.57
CA ILE A 42 -7.13 5.44 -2.91
C ILE A 42 -7.63 6.16 -1.67
N THR A 43 -7.09 7.34 -1.37
CA THR A 43 -7.47 8.11 -0.18
C THR A 43 -7.80 9.55 -0.53
N THR A 44 -8.99 10.00 -0.15
CA THR A 44 -9.39 11.39 -0.33
C THR A 44 -9.75 12.00 1.01
N VAL A 45 -9.25 13.21 1.28
CA VAL A 45 -9.61 13.98 2.46
C VAL A 45 -10.61 15.04 2.04
N SER A 46 -11.75 15.10 2.71
CA SER A 46 -12.74 16.17 2.52
C SER A 46 -13.26 16.59 3.88
N LYS A 47 -13.06 17.87 4.21
CA LYS A 47 -13.28 18.43 5.55
C LYS A 47 -12.47 17.60 6.57
N ASP A 48 -13.12 17.10 7.62
CA ASP A 48 -12.51 16.30 8.68
C ASP A 48 -12.62 14.78 8.44
N LEU A 49 -13.05 14.36 7.25
CA LEU A 49 -13.25 12.96 6.89
C LEU A 49 -12.15 12.47 5.94
N ILE A 50 -11.74 11.22 6.16
CA ILE A 50 -10.86 10.49 5.26
C ILE A 50 -11.66 9.36 4.62
N TYR A 51 -11.79 9.41 3.30
CA TYR A 51 -12.38 8.35 2.50
C TYR A 51 -11.27 7.43 2.02
N CYS A 52 -11.36 6.14 2.33
CA CYS A 52 -10.38 5.13 1.94
C CYS A 52 -11.07 4.04 1.12
N GLY A 53 -10.73 3.95 -0.16
CA GLY A 53 -11.16 2.89 -1.05
C GLY A 53 -10.04 1.88 -1.27
N ILE A 54 -10.32 0.59 -1.08
CA ILE A 54 -9.36 -0.50 -1.30
C ILE A 54 -9.93 -1.47 -2.32
N GLY A 55 -9.17 -1.73 -3.39
CA GLY A 55 -9.49 -2.75 -4.39
C GLY A 55 -8.43 -3.84 -4.43
N ILE A 56 -8.84 -5.10 -4.38
CA ILE A 56 -7.97 -6.28 -4.52
C ILE A 56 -8.64 -7.31 -5.44
N ASN A 57 -7.86 -7.84 -6.37
CA ASN A 57 -8.24 -8.95 -7.24
C ASN A 57 -8.24 -10.25 -6.43
N ILE A 58 -9.42 -10.79 -6.12
CA ILE A 58 -9.57 -12.11 -5.48
C ILE A 58 -9.68 -13.27 -6.49
N GLN A 59 -9.93 -12.93 -7.75
CA GLN A 59 -9.99 -13.87 -8.87
C GLN A 59 -9.07 -13.39 -9.99
N ASN A 60 -8.80 -14.29 -10.95
CA ASN A 60 -8.00 -13.93 -12.10
C ASN A 60 -8.76 -12.90 -12.95
N VAL A 61 -8.11 -11.78 -13.28
CA VAL A 61 -8.70 -10.73 -14.13
C VAL A 61 -8.19 -10.88 -15.56
N ASN A 62 -6.86 -10.88 -15.74
CA ASN A 62 -6.16 -11.13 -17.02
C ASN A 62 -4.69 -11.50 -16.74
N GLU A 63 -3.85 -11.57 -17.78
CA GLU A 63 -2.42 -11.92 -17.63
C GLU A 63 -1.56 -10.77 -17.09
N ASP A 64 -1.99 -9.52 -17.23
CA ASP A 64 -1.24 -8.33 -16.80
C ASP A 64 -1.28 -8.12 -15.29
N PHE A 65 -2.38 -8.53 -14.65
CA PHE A 65 -2.59 -8.39 -13.22
C PHE A 65 -2.46 -9.72 -12.49
N GLY A 66 -2.03 -9.67 -11.23
CA GLY A 66 -2.09 -10.82 -10.35
C GLY A 66 -3.43 -10.86 -9.61
N LYS A 67 -3.55 -11.86 -8.73
CA LYS A 67 -4.65 -12.03 -7.79
C LYS A 67 -4.08 -12.39 -6.42
N LEU A 68 -4.92 -12.31 -5.40
CA LEU A 68 -4.60 -12.80 -4.07
C LEU A 68 -4.19 -14.29 -4.14
N ASP A 69 -3.08 -14.62 -3.50
CA ASP A 69 -2.43 -15.94 -3.51
C ASP A 69 -3.03 -16.93 -2.50
N ILE A 70 -4.02 -16.48 -1.74
CA ILE A 70 -4.76 -17.27 -0.75
C ILE A 70 -6.26 -17.18 -1.00
N LYS A 71 -6.98 -18.22 -0.56
CA LYS A 71 -8.44 -18.17 -0.45
C LYS A 71 -8.80 -17.46 0.86
N VAL A 72 -9.67 -16.46 0.78
CA VAL A 72 -10.13 -15.71 1.96
C VAL A 72 -11.64 -15.77 2.08
N ASN A 73 -12.12 -15.86 3.30
CA ASN A 73 -13.51 -15.50 3.61
C ASN A 73 -13.56 -13.97 3.77
N ILE A 74 -14.33 -13.31 2.89
CA ILE A 74 -14.37 -11.84 2.79
C ILE A 74 -14.89 -11.21 4.09
N ASP A 75 -15.95 -11.77 4.68
CA ASP A 75 -16.54 -11.24 5.92
C ASP A 75 -15.56 -11.31 7.08
N ASN A 76 -14.83 -12.42 7.22
CA ASN A 76 -13.80 -12.56 8.24
C ASN A 76 -12.62 -11.61 8.02
N MET A 77 -12.19 -11.43 6.76
CA MET A 77 -11.14 -10.46 6.41
C MET A 77 -11.56 -9.03 6.77
N LEU A 78 -12.78 -8.62 6.40
CA LEU A 78 -13.31 -7.30 6.71
C LEU A 78 -13.47 -7.08 8.21
N LYS A 79 -14.00 -8.07 8.94
CA LYS A 79 -14.10 -8.03 10.41
C LYS A 79 -12.72 -7.80 11.04
N ASN A 80 -11.72 -8.57 10.63
CA ASN A 80 -10.35 -8.42 11.11
C ASN A 80 -9.76 -7.05 10.75
N TYR A 81 -10.10 -6.52 9.56
CA TYR A 81 -9.68 -5.18 9.12
C TYR A 81 -10.22 -4.08 10.02
N PHE A 82 -11.53 -4.06 10.28
CA PHE A 82 -12.13 -3.09 11.17
C PHE A 82 -11.63 -3.23 12.62
N CYS A 83 -11.49 -4.46 13.13
CA CYS A 83 -10.88 -4.67 14.45
C CYS A 83 -9.42 -4.18 14.51
N LYS A 84 -8.64 -4.30 13.43
CA LYS A 84 -7.25 -3.79 13.38
C LYS A 84 -7.22 -2.27 13.31
N LEU A 85 -8.15 -1.65 12.58
CA LEU A 85 -8.31 -0.19 12.52
C LEU A 85 -8.61 0.39 13.90
N GLU A 86 -9.51 -0.22 14.66
CA GLU A 86 -9.89 0.21 16.01
C GLU A 86 -8.72 0.20 17.00
N LYS A 87 -7.70 -0.64 16.78
CA LYS A 87 -6.47 -0.67 17.59
C LYS A 87 -5.62 0.59 17.47
N LYS A 88 -5.86 1.45 16.46
CA LYS A 88 -5.17 2.74 16.26
C LYS A 88 -3.65 2.61 16.37
N ILE A 89 -3.08 1.62 15.69
CA ILE A 89 -1.62 1.39 15.68
C ILE A 89 -0.94 2.68 15.21
N PHE A 90 0.09 3.12 15.92
CA PHE A 90 0.76 4.37 15.61
C PHE A 90 1.44 4.34 14.24
N TRP A 91 1.39 5.48 13.52
CA TRP A 91 2.08 5.65 12.25
C TRP A 91 3.55 5.20 12.31
N LYS A 92 4.27 5.60 13.37
CA LYS A 92 5.69 5.25 13.55
C LYS A 92 5.92 3.74 13.47
N GLN A 93 5.04 2.93 14.07
CA GLN A 93 5.16 1.47 14.05
C GLN A 93 4.90 0.92 12.64
N ILE A 94 3.79 1.31 12.02
CA ILE A 94 3.45 0.91 10.64
C ILE A 94 4.56 1.31 9.66
N PHE A 95 5.07 2.52 9.80
CA PHE A 95 6.09 3.07 8.91
C PHE A 95 7.45 2.39 9.08
N SER A 96 7.84 2.03 10.30
CA SER A 96 9.07 1.27 10.53
C SER A 96 9.07 -0.05 9.75
N ASP A 97 7.96 -0.78 9.76
CA ASP A 97 7.85 -2.04 9.02
C ASP A 97 7.75 -1.81 7.50
N PHE A 98 7.01 -0.78 7.07
CA PHE A 98 6.92 -0.39 5.66
C PHE A 98 8.27 0.06 5.09
N LYS A 99 9.12 0.74 5.86
CA LYS A 99 10.44 1.21 5.42
C LYS A 99 11.38 0.06 5.03
N ILE A 100 11.26 -1.08 5.71
CA ILE A 100 11.99 -2.31 5.36
C ILE A 100 11.46 -2.86 4.03
N GLU A 101 10.14 -2.99 3.91
CA GLU A 101 9.48 -3.50 2.70
C GLU A 101 9.68 -2.60 1.47
N PHE A 102 9.84 -1.29 1.67
CA PHE A 102 10.14 -0.32 0.61
C PHE A 102 11.37 -0.70 -0.24
N GLN A 103 12.33 -1.46 0.30
CA GLN A 103 13.48 -1.92 -0.49
C GLN A 103 13.06 -2.73 -1.73
N TYR A 104 11.94 -3.46 -1.68
CA TYR A 104 11.39 -4.15 -2.85
C TYR A 104 10.89 -3.18 -3.92
N SER A 105 10.37 -2.03 -3.50
CA SER A 105 9.88 -0.99 -4.42
C SER A 105 11.00 -0.40 -5.28
N LYS A 106 12.27 -0.46 -4.85
CA LYS A 106 13.42 0.08 -5.60
C LYS A 106 13.62 -0.55 -6.97
N LYS A 107 13.10 -1.76 -7.20
CA LYS A 107 13.16 -2.44 -8.52
C LYS A 107 12.10 -1.94 -9.51
N PHE A 108 11.22 -1.04 -9.08
CA PHE A 108 10.05 -0.62 -9.82
C PHE A 108 10.07 0.88 -10.14
N GLN A 109 9.11 1.28 -10.96
CA GLN A 109 8.83 2.67 -11.28
C GLN A 109 7.50 3.11 -10.66
N THR A 110 7.35 4.40 -10.46
CA THR A 110 6.09 5.04 -10.07
C THR A 110 5.76 6.18 -11.03
N THR A 111 4.50 6.60 -11.08
CA THR A 111 4.06 7.73 -11.89
C THR A 111 3.89 8.96 -11.00
N ILE A 112 4.62 10.03 -11.30
CA ILE A 112 4.56 11.33 -10.64
C ILE A 112 4.46 12.39 -11.73
N ASP A 113 3.47 13.28 -11.64
CA ASP A 113 3.24 14.35 -12.63
C ASP A 113 3.22 13.83 -14.09
N ASN A 114 2.53 12.70 -14.31
CA ASN A 114 2.46 11.96 -15.58
C ASN A 114 3.79 11.44 -16.13
N GLN A 115 4.85 11.41 -15.32
CA GLN A 115 6.15 10.87 -15.69
C GLN A 115 6.45 9.59 -14.91
N LYS A 116 7.07 8.61 -15.57
CA LYS A 116 7.57 7.40 -14.91
C LYS A 116 8.94 7.70 -14.28
N ILE A 117 9.03 7.51 -12.97
CA ILE A 117 10.23 7.75 -12.18
C ILE A 117 10.69 6.42 -11.57
N SER A 118 11.96 6.09 -11.75
CA SER A 118 12.58 4.92 -11.10
C SER A 118 12.67 5.14 -9.58
N LEU A 119 12.35 4.11 -8.81
CA LEU A 119 12.46 4.13 -7.35
C LEU A 119 13.84 3.65 -6.85
N GLU A 120 14.75 3.25 -7.74
CA GLU A 120 16.03 2.62 -7.40
C GLU A 120 16.88 3.43 -6.42
N ASN A 121 17.08 4.72 -6.73
CA ASN A 121 17.94 5.63 -5.96
C ASN A 121 17.15 6.63 -5.10
N VAL A 122 15.88 6.34 -4.86
CA VAL A 122 14.97 7.24 -4.15
C VAL A 122 15.05 7.01 -2.64
N MET A 123 15.07 8.12 -1.89
CA MET A 123 15.03 8.10 -0.43
C MET A 123 13.58 8.17 0.08
N LEU A 124 13.20 7.27 0.97
CA LEU A 124 11.91 7.29 1.68
C LEU A 124 12.04 8.11 2.97
N ASN A 125 11.21 9.14 3.11
CA ASN A 125 11.15 10.01 4.29
C ASN A 125 10.19 9.48 5.35
N GLU A 126 10.34 9.94 6.59
CA GLU A 126 9.56 9.45 7.76
C GLU A 126 8.04 9.67 7.68
N ASP A 127 7.61 10.59 6.83
CA ASP A 127 6.18 10.85 6.59
C ASP A 127 5.62 10.07 5.40
N GLY A 128 6.36 9.10 4.87
CA GLY A 128 5.94 8.24 3.76
C GLY A 128 6.13 8.83 2.37
N SER A 129 6.57 10.09 2.27
CA SER A 129 6.96 10.67 0.99
C SER A 129 8.30 10.14 0.51
N ILE A 130 8.58 10.37 -0.77
CA ILE A 130 9.88 10.10 -1.35
C ILE A 130 10.59 11.37 -1.81
N GLN A 131 11.92 11.34 -1.81
CA GLN A 131 12.76 12.41 -2.34
C GLN A 131 13.10 12.15 -3.81
N VAL A 132 12.65 13.04 -4.69
CA VAL A 132 12.89 13.00 -6.14
C VAL A 132 13.36 14.37 -6.61
N ASN A 133 14.53 14.46 -7.25
CA ASN A 133 15.11 15.71 -7.76
C ASN A 133 15.12 16.85 -6.71
N ASN A 134 15.56 16.55 -5.49
CA ASN A 134 15.56 17.46 -4.35
C ASN A 134 14.17 17.99 -3.92
N LYS A 135 13.08 17.36 -4.39
CA LYS A 135 11.71 17.66 -3.97
C LYS A 135 11.10 16.48 -3.24
N LYS A 136 10.25 16.81 -2.28
CA LYS A 136 9.45 15.86 -1.52
C LYS A 136 8.18 15.56 -2.29
N VAL A 137 7.95 14.29 -2.62
CA VAL A 137 6.79 13.83 -3.38
C VAL A 137 5.94 12.89 -2.53
N PHE A 138 4.67 13.23 -2.40
CA PHE A 138 3.68 12.40 -1.74
C PHE A 138 2.81 11.66 -2.77
N SER A 139 2.17 10.60 -2.33
CA SER A 139 1.07 10.02 -3.10
C SER A 139 -0.14 10.97 -3.04
N LEU A 140 -0.49 11.60 -4.15
CA LEU A 140 -1.72 12.41 -4.26
C LEU A 140 -2.94 11.56 -4.64
N ARG A 141 -3.01 10.30 -4.18
CA ARG A 141 -4.07 9.36 -4.53
C ARG A 141 -5.08 9.14 -3.40
#